data_AF-A0A4P9TJM5-F1
#
_entry.id   AF-A0A4P9TJM5-F1
#
_cell.length_a   1.000
_cell.length_b   1.000
_cell.length_c   1.000
_cell.angle_alpha   90.00
_cell.angle_beta   90.00
_cell.angle_gamma   90.00
#
_symmetry.space_group_name_H-M   'P 1'
#
loop_
_entity.id
_entity.type
_entity.pdbx_description
1 polymer ?
#
loop_
_entity_poly.entity_id
_entity_poly.type
_entity_poly.pdbx_seq_one_letter_code
_entity_poly.pdbx_strand_id
1 'polypeptide(L)'
;MDFAVSRTGTTLVTLHGGSETTASDEAMATLADTFETLAAEGAIADWELGDTEVYEHPTGPFDPYTIALEFSVTVTVVAADADDAVESGASAIDAALTDADVDVVSYASSPTASAV
;
A
#
# COMPACT_ATOMS: atom_id res chain seq x y z
N MET A 1 -18.01 -15.25 -10.00
CA MET A 1 -17.91 -15.55 -8.57
C MET A 1 -17.08 -14.44 -7.97
N ASP A 2 -17.31 -14.09 -6.72
CA ASP A 2 -16.55 -13.04 -6.05
C ASP A 2 -15.29 -13.65 -5.44
N PHE A 3 -14.17 -12.94 -5.56
CA PHE A 3 -12.88 -13.33 -5.01
C PHE A 3 -12.27 -12.15 -4.25
N ALA A 4 -11.80 -12.40 -3.05
CA ALA A 4 -10.91 -11.51 -2.32
C ALA A 4 -9.48 -11.72 -2.82
N VAL A 5 -8.86 -10.66 -3.33
CA VAL A 5 -7.49 -10.69 -3.84
C VAL A 5 -6.65 -9.78 -2.96
N SER A 6 -5.69 -10.36 -2.25
CA SER A 6 -4.78 -9.61 -1.39
C SER A 6 -3.38 -9.53 -1.96
N ARG A 7 -2.70 -8.42 -1.68
CA ARG A 7 -1.31 -8.20 -2.07
C ARG A 7 -0.57 -7.37 -1.03
N THR A 8 0.61 -7.84 -0.67
CA THR A 8 1.53 -7.14 0.23
C THR A 8 2.60 -6.41 -0.59
N GLY A 9 2.82 -5.15 -0.26
CA GLY A 9 3.80 -4.29 -0.92
C GLY A 9 4.54 -3.40 0.08
N THR A 10 5.54 -2.70 -0.45
CA THR A 10 6.29 -1.69 0.28
C THR A 10 6.22 -0.40 -0.52
N THR A 11 5.84 0.68 0.15
CA THR A 11 5.83 2.05 -0.41
C THR A 11 6.92 2.88 0.24
N LEU A 12 7.43 3.88 -0.46
CA LEU A 12 8.34 4.88 0.11
C LEU A 12 7.58 6.18 0.35
N VAL A 13 7.74 6.73 1.55
CA VAL A 13 7.19 8.04 1.91
C VAL A 13 8.35 8.96 2.27
N THR A 14 8.48 10.05 1.52
CA THR A 14 9.53 11.05 1.71
C THR A 14 8.96 12.25 2.46
N LEU A 15 9.49 12.51 3.66
CA LEU A 15 9.01 13.59 4.52
C LEU A 15 10.10 14.63 4.78
N HIS A 16 9.77 15.89 4.51
CA HIS A 16 10.63 17.04 4.78
C HIS A 16 10.39 17.57 6.20
N GLY A 17 11.11 17.00 7.16
CA GLY A 17 11.27 17.57 8.50
C GLY A 17 10.83 16.66 9.65
N GLY A 18 11.55 16.76 10.76
CA GLY A 18 11.30 15.99 11.98
C GLY A 18 12.47 15.07 12.38
N SER A 19 12.30 14.38 13.50
CA SER A 19 13.14 13.24 13.87
C SER A 19 12.66 11.98 13.14
N GLU A 20 13.48 10.94 13.03
CA GLU A 20 13.09 9.63 12.49
C GLU A 20 11.73 9.15 12.99
N THR A 21 11.51 9.19 14.32
CA THR A 21 10.23 8.75 14.92
C THR A 21 9.03 9.57 14.45
N THR A 22 9.22 10.86 14.16
CA THR A 22 8.16 11.73 13.66
C THR A 22 7.88 11.45 12.19
N ALA A 23 8.94 11.24 11.41
CA ALA A 23 8.79 10.87 10.00
C ALA A 23 8.07 9.52 9.86
N SER A 24 8.41 8.51 10.66
CA SER A 24 7.71 7.22 10.62
C SER A 24 6.23 7.35 10.99
N ASP A 25 5.90 8.10 12.06
CA ASP A 25 4.52 8.29 12.52
C ASP A 25 3.67 9.05 11.50
N GLU A 26 4.21 10.13 10.91
CA GLU A 26 3.52 10.89 9.86
C GLU A 26 3.36 10.07 8.57
N ALA A 27 4.35 9.26 8.21
CA ALA A 27 4.26 8.40 7.04
C ALA A 27 3.17 7.33 7.22
N MET A 28 3.11 6.69 8.39
CA MET A 28 2.04 5.73 8.73
C MET A 28 0.68 6.41 8.68
N ALA A 29 0.54 7.57 9.33
CA ALA A 29 -0.73 8.29 9.40
C ALA A 29 -1.21 8.72 8.00
N THR A 30 -0.31 9.21 7.15
CA THR A 30 -0.63 9.60 5.77
C THR A 30 -1.13 8.41 4.96
N LEU A 31 -0.41 7.28 5.02
CA LEU A 31 -0.78 6.09 4.26
C LEU A 31 -2.10 5.48 4.77
N ALA A 32 -2.32 5.50 6.09
CA ALA A 32 -3.55 5.05 6.72
C ALA A 32 -4.76 5.88 6.26
N ASP A 33 -4.65 7.21 6.24
CA ASP A 33 -5.71 8.11 5.78
C ASP A 33 -6.06 7.88 4.30
N THR A 34 -5.03 7.69 3.47
CA THR A 34 -5.19 7.33 2.06
C THR A 34 -5.94 6.00 1.88
N PHE A 35 -5.56 4.96 2.60
CA PHE A 35 -6.24 3.66 2.50
C PHE A 35 -7.64 3.67 3.11
N GLU A 36 -7.87 4.43 4.19
CA GLU A 36 -9.22 4.64 4.73
C GLU A 36 -10.13 5.30 3.68
N THR A 37 -9.60 6.28 2.96
CA THR A 37 -10.32 6.94 1.85
C THR A 37 -10.64 5.94 0.73
N LEU A 38 -9.64 5.18 0.26
CA LEU A 38 -9.85 4.16 -0.79
C LEU A 38 -10.89 3.10 -0.36
N ALA A 39 -10.90 2.72 0.92
CA ALA A 39 -11.87 1.77 1.46
C ALA A 39 -13.28 2.39 1.50
N ALA A 40 -13.40 3.66 1.88
CA ALA A 40 -14.67 4.40 1.88
C ALA A 40 -15.22 4.60 0.46
N GLU A 41 -14.36 4.76 -0.54
CA GLU A 41 -14.74 4.81 -1.96
C GLU A 41 -15.04 3.43 -2.57
N GLY A 42 -14.74 2.36 -1.84
CA GLY A 42 -14.94 0.98 -2.28
C GLY A 42 -13.90 0.51 -3.31
N ALA A 43 -12.78 1.22 -3.45
CA ALA A 43 -11.66 0.81 -4.29
C ALA A 43 -10.90 -0.39 -3.68
N ILE A 44 -10.81 -0.43 -2.35
CA ILE A 44 -10.29 -1.57 -1.60
C ILE A 44 -11.33 -2.08 -0.59
N ALA A 45 -11.29 -3.37 -0.32
CA ALA A 45 -12.17 -4.04 0.63
C ALA A 45 -11.60 -4.04 2.05
N ASP A 46 -10.27 -4.19 2.17
CA ASP A 46 -9.56 -4.26 3.46
C ASP A 46 -8.10 -3.85 3.29
N TRP A 47 -7.46 -3.35 4.36
CA TRP A 47 -6.06 -2.96 4.36
C TRP A 47 -5.42 -3.09 5.74
N GLU A 48 -4.11 -3.30 5.75
CA GLU A 48 -3.27 -3.35 6.94
C GLU A 48 -1.94 -2.65 6.67
N LEU A 49 -1.41 -1.94 7.67
CA LEU A 49 -0.06 -1.37 7.64
C LEU A 49 0.85 -2.21 8.52
N GLY A 50 2.03 -2.53 8.00
CA GLY A 50 3.07 -3.29 8.67
C GLY A 50 4.14 -2.41 9.32
N ASP A 51 5.36 -2.95 9.36
CA ASP A 51 6.52 -2.26 9.93
C ASP A 51 6.99 -1.10 9.04
N THR A 52 7.70 -0.18 9.67
CA THR A 52 8.32 0.96 9.00
C THR A 52 9.81 0.99 9.26
N GLU A 53 10.59 1.13 8.20
CA GLU A 53 12.04 1.19 8.26
C GLU A 53 12.55 2.46 7.57
N VAL A 54 13.65 3.02 8.05
CA VAL A 54 14.31 4.12 7.32
C VAL A 54 14.99 3.56 6.10
N TYR A 55 14.49 3.92 4.92
CA TYR A 55 15.09 3.54 3.65
C TYR A 55 16.33 4.39 3.34
N GLU A 56 16.23 5.71 3.55
CA GLU A 56 17.35 6.63 3.37
C GLU A 56 17.38 7.66 4.50
N HIS A 57 18.54 7.75 5.16
CA HIS A 57 18.80 8.76 6.17
C HIS A 57 19.17 10.10 5.52
N PRO A 58 18.78 11.22 6.13
CA PRO A 58 19.10 12.54 5.62
C PRO A 58 20.61 12.77 5.60
N THR A 59 21.13 13.14 4.44
CA THR A 59 22.56 13.42 4.23
C THR A 59 22.96 14.84 4.63
N GLY A 60 21.96 15.70 4.87
CA GLY A 60 22.12 17.08 5.30
C GLY A 60 21.05 17.50 6.31
N PRO A 61 21.22 18.64 6.98
CA PRO A 61 20.33 19.10 8.06
C PRO A 61 18.90 19.45 7.61
N PHE A 62 18.67 19.52 6.29
CA PHE A 62 17.36 19.79 5.69
C PHE A 62 16.95 18.72 4.68
N ASP A 63 17.75 17.66 4.58
CA ASP A 63 17.48 16.55 3.68
C ASP A 63 16.29 15.75 4.27
N PRO A 64 15.38 15.23 3.44
CA PRO A 64 14.22 14.52 3.92
C PRO A 64 14.58 13.14 4.46
N TYR A 65 13.71 12.58 5.30
CA TYR A 65 13.72 11.15 5.58
C TYR A 65 12.93 10.43 4.50
N THR A 66 13.46 9.32 3.99
CA THR A 66 12.69 8.38 3.18
C THR A 66 12.42 7.15 4.04
N ILE A 67 11.15 6.93 4.35
CA ILE A 67 10.68 5.80 5.16
C ILE A 67 10.07 4.77 4.21
N ALA A 68 10.49 3.52 4.34
CA ALA A 68 9.82 2.38 3.74
C ALA A 68 8.72 1.90 4.68
N LEU A 69 7.52 1.73 4.15
CA LEU A 69 6.36 1.24 4.88
C LEU A 69 5.82 0.00 4.18
N GLU A 70 5.72 -1.09 4.95
CA GLU A 70 5.03 -2.28 4.49
C GLU A 70 3.52 -2.11 4.60
N PHE A 71 2.79 -2.63 3.61
CA PHE A 71 1.34 -2.61 3.62
C PHE A 71 0.78 -3.87 2.99
N SER A 72 -0.45 -4.21 3.36
CA SER A 72 -1.26 -5.24 2.75
C SER A 72 -2.59 -4.62 2.33
N VAL A 73 -3.00 -4.83 1.08
CA VAL A 73 -4.31 -4.39 0.58
C VAL A 73 -5.07 -5.57 0.01
N THR A 74 -6.38 -5.54 0.19
CA THR A 74 -7.30 -6.55 -0.32
C THR A 74 -8.39 -5.87 -1.12
N VAL A 75 -8.68 -6.39 -2.32
CA VAL A 75 -9.79 -5.97 -3.18
C VAL A 75 -10.76 -7.12 -3.39
N THR A 76 -12.01 -6.82 -3.71
CA THR A 76 -12.99 -7.83 -4.15
C THR A 76 -13.23 -7.69 -5.64
N VAL A 77 -13.04 -8.78 -6.39
CA VAL A 77 -13.25 -8.80 -7.84
C VAL A 77 -14.17 -9.94 -8.24
N VAL A 78 -14.99 -9.69 -9.27
CA VAL A 78 -15.82 -10.72 -9.88
C VAL A 78 -15.04 -11.36 -11.02
N ALA A 79 -14.78 -12.66 -10.92
CA ALA A 79 -14.05 -13.42 -11.92
C ALA A 79 -14.73 -14.77 -12.22
N ALA A 80 -14.30 -15.40 -13.31
CA ALA A 80 -14.72 -16.76 -13.66
C ALA A 80 -14.04 -17.78 -12.74
N ASP A 81 -12.74 -17.61 -12.51
CA ASP A 81 -11.86 -18.52 -11.76
C ASP A 81 -10.78 -17.73 -10.98
N ALA A 82 -10.05 -18.42 -10.11
CA ALA A 82 -9.05 -17.79 -9.23
C ALA A 82 -7.89 -17.15 -10.00
N ASP A 83 -7.41 -17.77 -11.08
CA ASP A 83 -6.32 -17.19 -11.91
C ASP A 83 -6.74 -15.86 -12.54
N ASP A 84 -7.95 -15.79 -13.10
CA ASP A 84 -8.53 -14.55 -13.65
C ASP A 84 -8.72 -13.49 -12.56
N ALA A 85 -9.14 -13.91 -11.35
CA ALA A 85 -9.25 -13.03 -10.19
C ALA A 85 -7.89 -12.45 -9.79
N VAL A 86 -6.83 -13.25 -9.78
CA VAL A 86 -5.47 -12.80 -9.45
C VAL A 86 -5.04 -11.69 -10.41
N GLU A 87 -5.20 -11.88 -11.72
CA GLU A 87 -4.80 -10.85 -12.71
C GLU A 87 -5.66 -9.58 -12.58
N SER A 88 -6.99 -9.74 -12.51
CA SER A 88 -7.90 -8.59 -12.40
C SER A 88 -7.74 -7.85 -11.06
N GLY A 89 -7.55 -8.57 -9.96
CA GLY A 89 -7.36 -8.00 -8.64
C GLY A 89 -6.01 -7.31 -8.51
N ALA A 90 -4.94 -7.87 -9.07
CA ALA A 90 -3.64 -7.20 -9.11
C ALA A 90 -3.70 -5.88 -9.87
N SER A 91 -4.40 -5.85 -11.02
CA SER A 91 -4.58 -4.63 -11.79
C SER A 91 -5.46 -3.60 -11.07
N ALA A 92 -6.49 -4.05 -10.35
CA ALA A 92 -7.35 -3.17 -9.55
C ALA A 92 -6.58 -2.54 -8.38
N ILE A 93 -5.74 -3.33 -7.69
CA ILE A 93 -4.85 -2.84 -6.65
C ILE A 93 -3.89 -1.79 -7.21
N ASP A 94 -3.21 -2.09 -8.32
CA ASP A 94 -2.25 -1.16 -8.94
C ASP A 94 -2.91 0.16 -9.35
N ALA A 95 -4.12 0.09 -9.92
CA ALA A 95 -4.90 1.27 -10.27
C ALA A 95 -5.33 2.09 -9.04
N ALA A 96 -5.81 1.44 -7.97
CA ALA A 96 -6.21 2.13 -6.74
C ALA A 96 -5.02 2.84 -6.06
N LEU A 97 -3.85 2.19 -6.03
CA LEU A 97 -2.64 2.77 -5.47
C LEU A 97 -2.10 3.93 -6.32
N THR A 98 -2.12 3.78 -7.65
CA THR A 98 -1.73 4.85 -8.58
C THR A 98 -2.64 6.07 -8.46
N ASP A 99 -3.96 5.87 -8.35
CA ASP A 99 -4.93 6.97 -8.21
C ASP A 99 -4.73 7.73 -6.89
N ALA A 100 -4.35 7.00 -5.84
CA ALA A 100 -3.99 7.53 -4.54
C ALA A 100 -2.55 8.12 -4.43
N ASP A 101 -1.80 8.19 -5.53
CA ASP A 101 -0.41 8.68 -5.58
C ASP A 101 0.55 7.88 -4.66
N VAL A 102 0.24 6.59 -4.43
CA VAL A 102 1.08 5.68 -3.63
C VAL A 102 2.10 4.99 -4.53
N ASP A 103 3.37 5.42 -4.46
CA ASP A 103 4.46 4.82 -5.22
C ASP A 103 4.94 3.51 -4.59
N VAL A 104 4.46 2.39 -5.13
CA VAL A 104 4.86 1.05 -4.68
C VAL A 104 6.22 0.71 -5.24
N VAL A 105 7.21 0.61 -4.37
CA VAL A 105 8.60 0.37 -4.75
C VAL A 105 8.90 -1.12 -4.89
N SER A 106 8.17 -1.98 -4.18
CA SER A 106 8.26 -3.42 -4.38
C SER A 106 7.01 -4.14 -3.89
N TYR A 107 6.70 -5.28 -4.52
CA TYR A 107 5.72 -6.22 -4.00
C TYR A 107 6.45 -7.38 -3.32
N ALA A 108 6.21 -7.55 -2.02
CA ALA A 108 6.83 -8.61 -1.23
C ALA A 108 6.30 -9.99 -1.59
N SER A 109 5.11 -10.07 -2.22
CA SER A 109 4.47 -11.32 -2.60
C SER A 109 3.61 -11.21 -3.85
N SER A 110 3.38 -12.36 -4.48
CA SER A 110 2.41 -12.48 -5.56
C SER A 110 0.98 -12.28 -5.03
N PRO A 111 0.10 -11.66 -5.83
CA PRO A 111 -1.32 -11.54 -5.49
C PRO A 111 -1.96 -12.91 -5.23
N THR A 112 -2.76 -13.01 -4.16
CA THR A 112 -3.42 -14.25 -3.75
C THR A 112 -4.94 -14.07 -3.83
N ALA A 113 -5.62 -14.89 -4.62
CA ALA A 113 -7.08 -14.89 -4.70
C ALA A 113 -7.69 -15.98 -3.79
N SER A 114 -8.73 -15.62 -3.04
CA SER A 114 -9.56 -16.53 -2.26
C SER A 114 -11.03 -16.28 -2.58
N ALA A 115 -11.78 -17.34 -2.88
CA ALA A 115 -13.22 -17.22 -3.12
C ALA A 115 -13.95 -16.77 -1.85
N VAL A 116 -14.91 -15.85 -1.99
CA VAL A 116 -15.74 -15.31 -0.89
C VAL A 116 -17.18 -15.79 -0.93
#